data_AF-A0ABD7UYS0-F1
#
_entry.id   AF-A0ABD7UYS0-F1
#
_cell.length_a   1.000
_cell.length_b   1.000
_cell.length_c   1.000
_cell.angle_alpha   90.00
_cell.angle_beta   90.00
_cell.angle_gamma   90.00
#
_symmetry.space_group_name_H-M   'P 1'
#
loop_
_entity.id
_entity.type
_entity.pdbx_description
1 polymer ?
#
loop_
_entity_poly.entity_id
_entity_poly.type
_entity_poly.pdbx_seq_one_letter_code
_entity_poly.pdbx_strand_id
1 'polypeptide(L)'
;MTTERDNSAGSSNADTTRGSKARHALSQFLNSPFAGMSPWILMALLTGPGRFEEAAASAFALSLLLVIGTHKRGTSIKLLEVFDVVYFGVMALLALFASQGVIEWLEKWGGEMTNIALVAFALGSILIRQPFTLQYAKEDTPEEFWDSPLFLRINYVITWAWVIGFGVGAVSGAYGDAVLDDANNFWTGWIIQIGGLIFAISFTEFYPDYASYRAAVRGGWLSDDDKPTSVLHVFDWVPMYVLAIGIAGLVTDSLNTTAGIVLIVVGIVAINIYRKVTAAMDQRLAQTAPPRPSSPPPPPDSASN
;
A
#
# COMPACT_ATOMS: atom_id res chain seq x y z
N MET A 1 -16.72 -19.51 -60.04
CA MET A 1 -17.50 -18.61 -59.16
C MET A 1 -17.48 -19.22 -57.77
N THR A 2 -17.19 -18.39 -56.76
CA THR A 2 -17.29 -18.62 -55.30
C THR A 2 -16.29 -19.57 -54.61
N THR A 3 -15.09 -19.07 -54.38
CA THR A 3 -14.34 -19.23 -53.11
C THR A 3 -14.70 -18.07 -52.20
N GLU A 4 -15.49 -18.29 -51.14
CA GLU A 4 -15.47 -17.47 -49.91
C GLU A 4 -16.50 -18.02 -48.92
N ARG A 5 -15.99 -18.48 -47.76
CA ARG A 5 -16.59 -18.55 -46.42
C ARG A 5 -15.94 -19.72 -45.71
N ASP A 6 -15.07 -19.42 -44.76
CA ASP A 6 -15.39 -19.59 -43.33
C ASP A 6 -14.09 -19.45 -42.51
N ASN A 7 -13.69 -18.20 -42.23
CA ASN A 7 -12.53 -17.90 -41.37
C ASN A 7 -12.83 -16.82 -40.32
N SER A 8 -14.11 -16.45 -40.13
CA SER A 8 -14.52 -15.39 -39.20
C SER A 8 -14.97 -15.88 -37.83
N ALA A 9 -15.17 -17.19 -37.63
CA ALA A 9 -15.61 -17.74 -36.35
C ALA A 9 -14.47 -17.94 -35.32
N GLY A 10 -13.23 -18.12 -35.79
CA GLY A 10 -12.07 -18.37 -34.93
C GLY A 10 -11.46 -17.12 -34.27
N SER A 11 -11.59 -15.95 -34.89
CA SER A 11 -11.05 -14.68 -34.34
C SER A 11 -11.96 -14.06 -33.28
N SER A 12 -13.28 -14.17 -33.44
CA SER A 12 -14.28 -13.58 -32.53
C SER A 12 -14.22 -14.14 -31.10
N ASN A 13 -14.06 -15.46 -30.94
CA ASN A 13 -13.98 -16.10 -29.63
C ASN A 13 -12.64 -15.85 -28.91
N ALA A 14 -11.55 -15.68 -29.65
CA ALA A 14 -10.25 -15.36 -29.07
C ALA A 14 -10.22 -13.90 -28.57
N ASP A 15 -10.80 -12.96 -29.32
CA ASP A 15 -10.82 -11.54 -28.98
C ASP A 15 -11.75 -11.23 -27.80
N THR A 16 -12.91 -11.89 -27.74
CA THR A 16 -13.84 -11.81 -26.59
C THR A 16 -13.23 -12.38 -25.31
N THR A 17 -12.53 -13.50 -25.40
CA THR A 17 -11.86 -14.13 -24.24
C THR A 17 -10.67 -13.30 -23.76
N ARG A 18 -9.88 -12.72 -24.68
CA ARG A 18 -8.74 -11.86 -24.34
C ARG A 18 -9.19 -10.52 -23.74
N GLY A 19 -10.26 -9.93 -24.28
CA GLY A 19 -10.92 -8.75 -23.72
C GLY A 19 -11.51 -8.99 -22.33
N SER A 20 -12.09 -10.17 -22.08
CA SER A 20 -12.60 -10.57 -20.75
C SER A 20 -11.48 -10.69 -19.71
N LYS A 21 -10.38 -11.38 -20.05
CA LYS A 21 -9.21 -11.51 -19.15
C LYS A 21 -8.54 -10.17 -18.85
N ALA A 22 -8.38 -9.31 -19.85
CA ALA A 22 -7.81 -7.97 -19.66
C ALA A 22 -8.72 -7.09 -18.79
N ARG A 23 -10.04 -7.15 -18.98
CA ARG A 23 -11.02 -6.46 -18.12
C ARG A 23 -10.97 -6.99 -16.69
N HIS A 24 -10.83 -8.29 -16.50
CA HIS A 24 -10.74 -8.91 -15.18
C HIS A 24 -9.44 -8.57 -14.45
N ALA A 25 -8.28 -8.63 -15.14
CA ALA A 25 -6.99 -8.21 -14.58
C ALA A 25 -6.99 -6.71 -14.25
N LEU A 26 -7.58 -5.87 -15.11
CA LEU A 26 -7.73 -4.45 -14.84
C LEU A 26 -8.73 -4.17 -13.71
N SER A 27 -9.74 -5.04 -13.49
CA SER A 27 -10.59 -4.94 -12.28
C SER A 27 -9.86 -5.32 -11.02
N GLN A 28 -9.07 -6.38 -11.06
CA GLN A 28 -8.26 -6.80 -9.92
C GLN A 28 -7.19 -5.76 -9.57
N PHE A 29 -6.54 -5.15 -10.56
CA PHE A 29 -5.57 -4.09 -10.33
C PHE A 29 -6.23 -2.83 -9.75
N LEU A 30 -7.31 -2.34 -10.36
CA LEU A 30 -8.00 -1.12 -9.90
C LEU A 30 -8.63 -1.27 -8.50
N ASN A 31 -9.02 -2.48 -8.13
CA ASN A 31 -9.51 -2.77 -6.79
C ASN A 31 -8.37 -3.02 -5.78
N SER A 32 -7.12 -3.17 -6.25
CA SER A 32 -5.98 -3.41 -5.36
C SER A 32 -5.46 -2.10 -4.74
N PRO A 33 -4.87 -2.16 -3.53
CA PRO A 33 -4.16 -1.04 -2.92
C PRO A 33 -3.08 -0.43 -3.83
N PHE A 34 -2.52 -1.21 -4.75
CA PHE A 34 -1.51 -0.77 -5.71
C PHE A 34 -2.03 0.27 -6.72
N ALA A 35 -3.32 0.25 -7.06
CA ALA A 35 -3.88 1.26 -7.97
C ALA A 35 -3.85 2.66 -7.34
N GLY A 36 -4.24 2.79 -6.07
CA GLY A 36 -4.20 4.06 -5.34
C GLY A 36 -2.78 4.61 -5.14
N MET A 37 -1.77 3.72 -5.10
CA MET A 37 -0.37 4.12 -4.98
C MET A 37 0.31 4.38 -6.34
N SER A 38 -0.34 4.02 -7.45
CA SER A 38 0.30 4.02 -8.77
C SER A 38 0.71 5.41 -9.30
N PRO A 39 -0.07 6.50 -9.13
CA PRO A 39 0.38 7.84 -9.53
C PRO A 39 1.61 8.31 -8.75
N TRP A 40 1.66 7.99 -7.45
CA TRP A 40 2.78 8.31 -6.57
C TRP A 40 4.05 7.57 -6.96
N ILE A 41 3.94 6.27 -7.25
CA ILE A 41 5.07 5.47 -7.74
C ILE A 41 5.56 6.01 -9.09
N LEU A 42 4.64 6.34 -10.01
CA LEU A 42 5.00 6.91 -11.31
C LEU A 42 5.75 8.23 -11.16
N MET A 43 5.26 9.14 -10.30
CA MET A 43 5.93 10.39 -9.98
C MET A 43 7.33 10.14 -9.41
N ALA A 44 7.46 9.27 -8.41
CA ALA A 44 8.73 8.95 -7.78
C ALA A 44 9.78 8.39 -8.75
N LEU A 45 9.36 7.59 -9.74
CA LEU A 45 10.25 7.02 -10.75
C LEU A 45 10.64 7.99 -11.88
N LEU A 46 9.77 8.95 -12.21
CA LEU A 46 10.01 9.91 -13.28
C LEU A 46 10.68 11.19 -12.80
N THR A 47 10.51 11.55 -11.53
CA THR A 47 11.10 12.75 -10.94
C THR A 47 12.62 12.65 -10.98
N GLY A 48 13.25 13.72 -11.46
CA GLY A 48 14.69 13.87 -11.57
C GLY A 48 15.02 15.23 -12.17
N PRO A 49 16.31 15.63 -12.24
CA PRO A 49 16.71 16.96 -12.69
C PRO A 49 16.14 17.28 -14.07
N GLY A 50 15.32 18.33 -14.17
CA GLY A 50 14.69 18.78 -15.42
C GLY A 50 13.52 17.92 -15.91
N ARG A 51 13.05 16.95 -15.12
CA ARG A 51 11.97 16.01 -15.50
C ARG A 51 10.70 16.18 -14.68
N PHE A 52 10.64 17.21 -13.82
CA PHE A 52 9.51 17.46 -12.93
C PHE A 52 8.19 17.65 -13.69
N GLU A 53 8.21 18.40 -14.80
CA GLU A 53 7.02 18.65 -15.62
C GLU A 53 6.45 17.35 -16.22
N GLU A 54 7.31 16.52 -16.82
CA GLU A 54 6.93 15.23 -17.40
C GLU A 54 6.36 14.29 -16.33
N ALA A 55 7.01 14.24 -15.15
CA ALA A 55 6.58 13.42 -14.04
C ALA A 55 5.21 13.85 -13.52
N ALA A 56 5.01 15.15 -13.27
CA ALA A 56 3.77 15.70 -12.74
C ALA A 56 2.61 15.53 -13.72
N ALA A 57 2.83 15.81 -15.01
CA ALA A 57 1.83 15.62 -16.05
C ALA A 57 1.44 14.15 -16.21
N SER A 58 2.42 13.23 -16.17
CA SER A 58 2.17 11.79 -16.28
C SER A 58 1.40 11.24 -15.08
N ALA A 59 1.76 11.66 -13.87
CA ALA A 59 1.04 11.28 -12.65
C ALA A 59 -0.38 11.84 -12.61
N PHE A 60 -0.58 13.08 -13.07
CA PHE A 60 -1.91 13.68 -13.20
C PHE A 60 -2.78 12.95 -14.23
N ALA A 61 -2.21 12.65 -15.41
CA ALA A 61 -2.91 11.90 -16.44
C ALA A 61 -3.31 10.50 -15.94
N LEU A 62 -2.40 9.79 -15.25
CA LEU A 62 -2.72 8.50 -14.65
C LEU A 62 -3.84 8.63 -13.61
N SER A 63 -3.77 9.62 -12.72
CA SER A 63 -4.81 9.86 -11.70
C SER A 63 -6.20 10.08 -12.32
N LEU A 64 -6.27 10.89 -13.39
CA LEU A 64 -7.52 11.08 -14.13
C LEU A 64 -8.02 9.79 -14.79
N LEU A 65 -7.13 9.00 -15.38
CA LEU A 65 -7.49 7.72 -15.98
C LEU A 65 -8.05 6.73 -14.96
N LEU A 66 -7.48 6.70 -13.75
CA LEU A 66 -7.98 5.87 -12.64
C LEU A 66 -9.38 6.32 -12.22
N VAL A 67 -9.59 7.61 -11.93
CA VAL A 67 -10.91 8.17 -11.56
C VAL A 67 -11.97 7.92 -12.63
N ILE A 68 -11.63 8.15 -13.90
CA ILE A 68 -12.54 7.90 -15.02
C ILE A 68 -12.84 6.39 -15.12
N GLY A 69 -11.85 5.53 -14.90
CA GLY A 69 -12.00 4.09 -14.87
C GLY A 69 -12.94 3.61 -13.75
N THR A 70 -12.76 4.12 -12.54
CA THR A 70 -13.62 3.86 -11.37
C THR A 70 -15.05 4.31 -11.65
N HIS A 71 -15.23 5.55 -12.11
CA HIS A 71 -16.54 6.11 -12.41
C HIS A 71 -17.29 5.32 -13.50
N LYS A 72 -16.62 4.95 -14.59
CA LYS A 72 -17.22 4.16 -15.68
C LYS A 72 -17.67 2.76 -15.26
N ARG A 73 -17.17 2.24 -14.14
CA ARG A 73 -17.55 0.93 -13.58
C ARG A 73 -18.70 1.01 -12.59
N GLY A 74 -19.13 2.21 -12.22
CA GLY A 74 -20.15 2.41 -11.20
C GLY A 74 -19.65 2.20 -9.77
N THR A 75 -18.34 2.07 -9.56
CA THR A 75 -17.72 2.03 -8.23
C THR A 75 -17.68 3.44 -7.64
N SER A 76 -17.81 3.56 -6.32
CA SER A 76 -17.69 4.85 -5.65
C SER A 76 -16.28 5.41 -5.77
N ILE A 77 -16.15 6.69 -6.17
CA ILE A 77 -14.87 7.38 -6.19
C ILE A 77 -14.34 7.50 -4.76
N LYS A 78 -13.09 7.09 -4.57
CA LYS A 78 -12.42 7.05 -3.26
C LYS A 78 -11.75 8.38 -2.95
N LEU A 79 -11.60 8.70 -1.67
CA LEU A 79 -11.02 9.95 -1.19
C LEU A 79 -9.56 10.11 -1.66
N LEU A 80 -8.81 9.00 -1.71
CA LEU A 80 -7.44 8.99 -2.23
C LEU A 80 -7.41 9.35 -3.72
N GLU A 81 -8.32 8.82 -4.54
CA GLU A 81 -8.35 9.14 -5.97
C GLU A 81 -8.65 10.63 -6.23
N VAL A 82 -9.55 11.23 -5.44
CA VAL A 82 -9.82 12.68 -5.50
C VAL A 82 -8.57 13.46 -5.08
N PHE A 83 -7.92 13.03 -4.00
CA PHE A 83 -6.69 13.66 -3.52
C PHE A 83 -5.58 13.58 -4.55
N ASP A 84 -5.38 12.44 -5.21
CA ASP A 84 -4.39 12.25 -6.26
C ASP A 84 -4.63 13.23 -7.42
N VAL A 85 -5.86 13.30 -7.95
CA VAL A 85 -6.21 14.22 -9.04
C VAL A 85 -5.97 15.67 -8.63
N VAL A 86 -6.36 16.07 -7.42
CA VAL A 86 -6.16 17.44 -6.94
C VAL A 86 -4.67 17.74 -6.76
N TYR A 87 -3.94 16.86 -6.09
CA TYR A 87 -2.51 17.05 -5.79
C TYR A 87 -1.68 17.10 -7.07
N PHE A 88 -1.79 16.09 -7.93
CA PHE A 88 -1.04 16.05 -9.18
C PHE A 88 -1.52 17.12 -10.17
N GLY A 89 -2.80 17.52 -10.12
CA GLY A 89 -3.31 18.65 -10.89
C GLY A 89 -2.65 19.96 -10.48
N VAL A 90 -2.52 20.22 -9.17
CA VAL A 90 -1.78 21.38 -8.65
C VAL A 90 -0.31 21.30 -9.05
N MET A 91 0.34 20.14 -8.93
CA MET A 91 1.75 19.98 -9.34
C MET A 91 1.95 20.19 -10.84
N ALA A 92 1.05 19.70 -11.68
CA ALA A 92 1.11 19.91 -13.13
C ALA A 92 0.90 21.40 -13.48
N LEU A 93 -0.03 22.10 -12.81
CA LEU A 93 -0.21 23.55 -12.98
C LEU A 93 1.03 24.33 -12.54
N LEU A 94 1.64 23.96 -11.41
CA LEU A 94 2.89 24.57 -10.95
C LEU A 94 4.02 24.32 -11.96
N ALA A 95 4.14 23.11 -12.50
CA ALA A 95 5.15 22.81 -13.52
C ALA A 95 4.98 23.67 -14.78
N LEU A 96 3.74 23.94 -15.21
CA LEU A 96 3.45 24.72 -16.43
C LEU A 96 3.57 26.23 -16.25
N PHE A 97 3.27 26.76 -15.06
CA PHE A 97 3.07 28.19 -14.86
C PHE A 97 4.02 28.83 -13.82
N ALA A 98 4.72 28.05 -13.00
CA ALA A 98 5.61 28.60 -11.98
C ALA A 98 6.93 29.08 -12.57
N SER A 99 7.56 30.06 -11.90
CA SER A 99 8.90 30.51 -12.26
C SER A 99 9.94 29.42 -12.05
N GLN A 100 11.05 29.46 -12.79
CA GLN A 100 12.13 28.49 -12.69
C GLN A 100 12.64 28.28 -11.25
N GLY A 101 12.73 29.34 -10.43
CA GLY A 101 13.15 29.19 -9.01
C GLY A 101 12.15 28.41 -8.13
N VAL A 102 10.86 28.42 -8.46
CA VAL A 102 9.86 27.58 -7.77
C VAL A 102 9.99 26.13 -8.24
N ILE A 103 10.25 25.91 -9.53
CA ILE A 103 10.49 24.55 -10.06
C ILE A 103 11.74 23.95 -9.42
N GLU A 104 12.85 24.70 -9.35
CA GLU A 104 14.09 24.25 -8.68
C GLU A 104 13.85 23.96 -7.18
N TRP A 105 13.03 24.76 -6.51
CA TRP A 105 12.63 24.50 -5.12
C TRP A 105 11.77 23.24 -4.99
N LEU A 106 10.84 23.00 -5.92
CA LEU A 106 10.02 21.78 -5.97
C LEU A 106 10.83 20.55 -6.34
N GLU A 107 11.87 20.68 -7.17
CA GLU A 107 12.80 19.59 -7.46
C GLU A 107 13.61 19.21 -6.21
N LYS A 108 13.96 20.20 -5.37
CA LYS A 108 14.64 19.94 -4.09
C LYS A 108 13.70 19.35 -3.03
N TRP A 109 12.55 19.98 -2.79
CA TRP A 109 11.68 19.67 -1.64
C TRP A 109 10.44 18.82 -2.01
N GLY A 110 10.26 18.46 -3.28
CA GLY A 110 9.05 17.79 -3.77
C GLY A 110 8.82 16.42 -3.13
N GLY A 111 9.89 15.69 -2.80
CA GLY A 111 9.82 14.42 -2.07
C GLY A 111 9.27 14.60 -0.65
N GLU A 112 9.81 15.56 0.11
CA GLU A 112 9.30 15.87 1.46
C GLU A 112 7.86 16.38 1.39
N MET A 113 7.56 17.32 0.50
CA MET A 113 6.21 17.87 0.33
C MET A 113 5.19 16.79 0.03
N THR A 114 5.56 15.80 -0.78
CA THR A 114 4.71 14.65 -1.10
C THR A 114 4.39 13.85 0.15
N ASN A 115 5.41 13.51 0.95
CA ASN A 115 5.19 12.79 2.20
C ASN A 115 4.33 13.61 3.19
N ILE A 116 4.59 14.91 3.31
CA ILE A 116 3.78 15.81 4.16
C ILE A 116 2.34 15.89 3.66
N ALA A 117 2.12 15.99 2.36
CA ALA A 117 0.79 16.03 1.77
C ALA A 117 0.02 14.73 2.06
N LEU A 118 0.69 13.57 1.96
CA LEU A 118 0.11 12.27 2.30
C LEU A 118 -0.19 12.13 3.81
N VAL A 119 0.68 12.63 4.69
CA VAL A 119 0.41 12.72 6.13
C VAL A 119 -0.82 13.59 6.39
N ALA A 120 -0.87 14.78 5.79
CA ALA A 120 -1.98 15.73 5.95
C ALA A 120 -3.29 15.14 5.41
N PHE A 121 -3.25 14.44 4.29
CA PHE A 121 -4.37 13.70 3.73
C PHE A 121 -4.88 12.61 4.68
N ALA A 122 -3.98 11.74 5.15
CA ALA A 122 -4.36 10.63 6.02
C ALA A 122 -4.91 11.15 7.37
N LEU A 123 -4.29 12.16 7.97
CA LEU A 123 -4.81 12.85 9.15
C LEU A 123 -6.14 13.56 8.88
N GLY A 124 -6.27 14.23 7.73
CA GLY A 124 -7.49 14.90 7.31
C GLY A 124 -8.65 13.92 7.19
N SER A 125 -8.40 12.73 6.63
CA SER A 125 -9.38 11.64 6.53
C SER A 125 -9.88 11.18 7.91
N ILE A 126 -8.97 11.05 8.90
CA ILE A 126 -9.32 10.77 10.30
C ILE A 126 -10.14 11.92 10.89
N LEU A 127 -9.77 13.17 10.62
CA LEU A 127 -10.39 14.35 11.22
C LEU A 127 -11.83 14.57 10.74
N ILE A 128 -12.12 14.28 9.47
CA ILE A 128 -13.48 14.25 8.92
C ILE A 128 -14.25 12.96 9.28
N ARG A 129 -13.68 12.11 10.14
CA ARG A 129 -14.21 10.83 10.60
C ARG A 129 -14.43 9.78 9.50
N GLN A 130 -13.72 9.92 8.39
CA GLN A 130 -13.73 8.95 7.28
C GLN A 130 -12.29 8.55 6.96
N PRO A 131 -11.65 7.69 7.79
CA PRO A 131 -10.31 7.19 7.51
C PRO A 131 -10.25 6.65 6.08
N PHE A 132 -9.27 7.07 5.28
CA PHE A 132 -9.29 6.78 3.84
C PHE A 132 -9.30 5.28 3.52
N THR A 133 -8.77 4.44 4.42
CA THR A 133 -8.76 2.98 4.27
C THR A 133 -10.17 2.36 4.33
N LEU A 134 -11.12 3.04 4.98
CA LEU A 134 -12.49 2.56 5.17
C LEU A 134 -13.20 2.31 3.85
N GLN A 135 -13.01 3.19 2.86
CA GLN A 135 -13.67 3.06 1.56
C GLN A 135 -13.16 1.85 0.78
N TYR A 136 -11.90 1.47 0.96
CA TYR A 136 -11.33 0.26 0.37
C TYR A 136 -11.80 -0.98 1.13
N ALA A 137 -11.75 -0.96 2.47
CA ALA A 137 -12.15 -2.09 3.29
C ALA A 137 -13.62 -2.49 3.10
N LYS A 138 -14.50 -1.52 2.78
CA LYS A 138 -15.91 -1.77 2.47
C LYS A 138 -16.14 -2.60 1.21
N GLU A 139 -15.21 -2.56 0.25
CA GLU A 139 -15.32 -3.37 -0.98
C GLU A 139 -15.07 -4.86 -0.72
N ASP A 140 -14.23 -5.17 0.27
CA ASP A 140 -13.84 -6.54 0.62
C ASP A 140 -14.62 -7.11 1.81
N THR A 141 -15.47 -6.30 2.46
CA THR A 141 -16.20 -6.67 3.68
C THR A 141 -17.71 -6.62 3.46
N PRO A 142 -18.49 -7.63 3.93
CA PRO A 142 -19.95 -7.60 3.87
C PRO A 142 -20.56 -6.34 4.51
N GLU A 143 -21.62 -5.81 3.91
CA GLU A 143 -22.26 -4.55 4.32
C GLU A 143 -22.73 -4.57 5.79
N GLU A 144 -23.13 -5.73 6.30
CA GLU A 144 -23.55 -5.93 7.69
C GLU A 144 -22.48 -5.57 8.73
N PHE A 145 -21.19 -5.59 8.36
CA PHE A 145 -20.09 -5.26 9.27
C PHE A 145 -19.60 -3.81 9.15
N TRP A 146 -20.07 -3.05 8.16
CA TRP A 146 -19.55 -1.72 7.81
C TRP A 146 -19.62 -0.70 8.94
N ASP A 147 -20.63 -0.82 9.79
CA ASP A 147 -20.85 0.09 10.93
C ASP A 147 -20.44 -0.53 12.26
N SER A 148 -19.84 -1.73 12.24
CA SER A 148 -19.40 -2.39 13.47
C SER A 148 -18.24 -1.61 14.12
N PRO A 149 -18.24 -1.44 15.46
CA PRO A 149 -17.17 -0.73 16.16
C PRO A 149 -15.77 -1.33 15.93
N LEU A 150 -15.70 -2.66 15.71
CA LEU A 150 -14.45 -3.36 15.41
C LEU A 150 -13.93 -2.98 14.02
N PHE A 151 -14.77 -3.04 13.00
CA PHE A 151 -14.39 -2.69 11.62
C PHE A 151 -13.94 -1.23 11.50
N LEU A 152 -14.67 -0.31 12.14
CA LEU A 152 -14.26 1.09 12.20
C LEU A 152 -12.92 1.24 12.91
N ARG A 153 -12.74 0.64 14.09
CA ARG A 153 -11.48 0.70 14.84
C ARG A 153 -10.30 0.16 14.03
N ILE A 154 -10.46 -0.94 13.30
CA ILE A 154 -9.43 -1.53 12.44
C ILE A 154 -8.97 -0.48 11.42
N ASN A 155 -9.92 0.12 10.70
CA ASN A 155 -9.61 1.14 9.69
C ASN A 155 -8.93 2.39 10.27
N TYR A 156 -9.35 2.86 11.45
CA TYR A 156 -8.67 3.97 12.11
C TYR A 156 -7.22 3.63 12.47
N VAL A 157 -6.97 2.44 13.02
CA VAL A 157 -5.61 2.03 13.41
C VAL A 157 -4.72 1.82 12.19
N ILE A 158 -5.25 1.22 11.11
CA ILE A 158 -4.52 1.09 9.84
C ILE A 158 -4.21 2.48 9.28
N THR A 159 -5.17 3.40 9.25
CA THR A 159 -4.92 4.78 8.78
C THR A 159 -3.86 5.49 9.61
N TRP A 160 -3.81 5.27 10.92
CA TRP A 160 -2.72 5.77 11.77
C TRP A 160 -1.36 5.13 11.43
N ALA A 161 -1.32 3.84 11.07
CA ALA A 161 -0.09 3.21 10.60
C ALA A 161 0.40 3.86 9.29
N TRP A 162 -0.50 4.25 8.38
CA TRP A 162 -0.16 5.03 7.20
C TRP A 162 0.35 6.44 7.53
N VAL A 163 -0.27 7.14 8.48
CA VAL A 163 0.24 8.42 8.99
C VAL A 163 1.68 8.28 9.49
N ILE A 164 1.97 7.21 10.24
CA ILE A 164 3.33 6.92 10.73
C ILE A 164 4.27 6.61 9.57
N GLY A 165 3.87 5.75 8.62
CA GLY A 165 4.68 5.39 7.45
C GLY A 165 5.09 6.60 6.62
N PHE A 166 4.12 7.46 6.27
CA PHE A 166 4.40 8.70 5.55
C PHE A 166 5.16 9.71 6.41
N GLY A 167 4.90 9.77 7.71
CA GLY A 167 5.63 10.62 8.64
C GLY A 167 7.11 10.25 8.76
N VAL A 168 7.43 8.96 8.79
CA VAL A 168 8.81 8.45 8.72
C VAL A 168 9.45 8.87 7.40
N GLY A 169 8.72 8.77 6.28
CA GLY A 169 9.17 9.26 4.97
C GLY A 169 9.49 10.76 4.98
N ALA A 170 8.57 11.59 5.49
CA ALA A 170 8.73 13.04 5.59
C ALA A 170 9.93 13.43 6.46
N VAL A 171 10.05 12.86 7.67
CA VAL A 171 11.17 13.16 8.57
C VAL A 171 12.50 12.70 8.00
N SER A 172 12.53 11.53 7.36
CA SER A 172 13.71 11.01 6.69
C SER A 172 14.14 11.90 5.53
N GLY A 173 13.22 12.25 4.64
CA GLY A 173 13.47 13.16 3.51
C GLY A 173 13.97 14.52 3.98
N ALA A 174 13.28 15.14 4.93
CA ALA A 174 13.67 16.41 5.52
C ALA A 174 15.09 16.38 6.11
N TYR A 175 15.47 15.27 6.77
CA TYR A 175 16.83 15.09 7.27
C TYR A 175 17.86 14.97 6.14
N GLY A 176 17.55 14.22 5.07
CA GLY A 176 18.38 14.13 3.88
C GLY A 176 18.61 15.50 3.23
N ASP A 177 17.54 16.27 3.06
CA ASP A 177 17.58 17.55 2.36
C ASP A 177 18.23 18.64 3.21
N ALA A 178 17.89 18.73 4.49
CA ALA A 178 18.33 19.82 5.36
C ALA A 178 19.68 19.58 6.03
N VAL A 179 20.03 18.32 6.31
CA VAL A 179 21.26 17.97 7.06
C VAL A 179 22.33 17.37 6.16
N LEU A 180 21.96 16.51 5.22
CA LEU A 180 22.92 15.88 4.30
C LEU A 180 23.10 16.68 2.99
N ASP A 181 22.21 17.62 2.70
CA ASP A 181 22.11 18.37 1.44
C ASP A 181 22.09 17.43 0.22
N ASP A 182 21.46 16.26 0.39
CA ASP A 182 21.38 15.19 -0.61
C ASP A 182 19.98 14.56 -0.59
N ALA A 183 19.10 15.08 -1.44
CA ALA A 183 17.73 14.61 -1.59
C ALA A 183 17.63 13.19 -2.16
N ASN A 184 18.68 12.72 -2.83
CA ASN A 184 18.72 11.39 -3.42
C ASN A 184 19.58 10.43 -2.60
N ASN A 185 19.85 10.76 -1.34
CA ASN A 185 20.66 9.93 -0.47
C ASN A 185 20.06 8.52 -0.36
N PHE A 186 20.90 7.51 -0.50
CA PHE A 186 20.48 6.11 -0.50
C PHE A 186 19.63 5.75 0.73
N TRP A 187 20.02 6.19 1.94
CA TRP A 187 19.30 5.84 3.16
C TRP A 187 18.06 6.71 3.37
N THR A 188 18.23 8.03 3.33
CA THR A 188 17.17 8.96 3.73
C THR A 188 16.18 9.24 2.61
N GLY A 189 16.63 9.18 1.35
CA GLY A 189 15.84 9.34 0.14
C GLY A 189 15.08 8.06 -0.27
N TRP A 190 15.64 6.88 0.02
CA TRP A 190 15.07 5.61 -0.47
C TRP A 190 14.79 4.59 0.62
N ILE A 191 15.82 4.10 1.33
CA ILE A 191 15.65 2.93 2.21
C ILE A 191 14.67 3.21 3.37
N ILE A 192 14.81 4.32 4.09
CA ILE A 192 13.94 4.58 5.24
C ILE A 192 12.50 4.84 4.78
N GLN A 193 12.31 5.56 3.68
CA GLN A 193 10.98 5.88 3.15
C GLN A 193 10.26 4.63 2.65
N ILE A 194 10.94 3.79 1.85
CA ILE A 194 10.39 2.52 1.36
C ILE A 194 10.10 1.59 2.55
N GLY A 195 10.96 1.54 3.57
CA GLY A 195 10.72 0.75 4.78
C GLY A 195 9.45 1.18 5.51
N GLY A 196 9.22 2.48 5.67
CA GLY A 196 7.98 3.02 6.26
C GLY A 196 6.73 2.67 5.46
N LEU A 197 6.83 2.72 4.12
CA LEU A 197 5.74 2.32 3.22
C LEU A 197 5.42 0.83 3.31
N ILE A 198 6.44 -0.03 3.20
CA ILE A 198 6.26 -1.50 3.28
C ILE A 198 5.71 -1.88 4.65
N PHE A 199 6.14 -1.22 5.73
CA PHE A 199 5.55 -1.43 7.05
C PHE A 199 4.07 -1.10 7.07
N ALA A 200 3.63 0.04 6.52
CA ALA A 200 2.21 0.41 6.48
C ALA A 200 1.38 -0.60 5.67
N ILE A 201 1.91 -1.08 4.55
CA ILE A 201 1.29 -2.13 3.73
C ILE A 201 1.18 -3.45 4.51
N SER A 202 2.30 -3.92 5.07
CA SER A 202 2.33 -5.16 5.86
C SER A 202 1.41 -5.08 7.07
N PHE A 203 1.32 -3.93 7.73
CA PHE A 203 0.39 -3.70 8.83
C PHE A 203 -1.07 -3.70 8.36
N THR A 204 -1.37 -3.18 7.17
CA THR A 204 -2.71 -3.19 6.57
C THR A 204 -3.19 -4.62 6.32
N GLU A 205 -2.30 -5.51 5.86
CA GLU A 205 -2.62 -6.93 5.64
C GLU A 205 -2.72 -7.71 6.95
N PHE A 206 -1.81 -7.46 7.90
CA PHE A 206 -1.72 -8.21 9.16
C PHE A 206 -2.80 -7.84 10.20
N TYR A 207 -3.07 -6.54 10.36
CA TYR A 207 -3.81 -6.05 11.52
C TYR A 207 -5.30 -6.45 11.57
N PRO A 208 -6.06 -6.52 10.46
CA PRO A 208 -7.45 -6.97 10.47
C PRO A 208 -7.63 -8.36 11.08
N ASP A 209 -6.81 -9.33 10.66
CA ASP A 209 -6.85 -10.71 11.15
C ASP A 209 -6.48 -10.77 12.63
N TYR A 210 -5.40 -10.08 13.00
CA TYR A 210 -4.96 -10.00 14.39
C TYR A 210 -6.02 -9.37 15.31
N ALA A 211 -6.62 -8.25 14.89
CA ALA A 211 -7.62 -7.55 15.68
C ALA A 211 -8.93 -8.36 15.81
N SER A 212 -9.36 -9.00 14.72
CA SER A 212 -10.56 -9.84 14.68
C SER A 212 -10.40 -11.07 15.57
N TYR A 213 -9.26 -11.78 15.47
CA TYR A 213 -8.93 -12.90 16.36
C TYR A 213 -8.96 -12.48 17.84
N ARG A 214 -8.32 -11.36 18.18
CA ARG A 214 -8.28 -10.86 19.56
C ARG A 214 -9.65 -10.44 20.07
N ALA A 215 -10.53 -9.92 19.20
CA ALA A 215 -11.90 -9.62 19.54
C ALA A 215 -12.71 -10.91 19.78
N ALA A 216 -12.57 -11.91 18.92
CA ALA A 216 -13.22 -13.22 19.06
C ALA A 216 -12.82 -13.94 20.36
N VAL A 217 -11.53 -13.91 20.71
CA VAL A 217 -11.02 -14.44 21.98
C VAL A 217 -11.65 -13.73 23.19
N ARG A 218 -11.72 -12.40 23.17
CA ARG A 218 -12.32 -11.62 24.27
C ARG A 218 -13.83 -11.85 24.39
N GLY A 219 -14.48 -12.10 23.26
CA GLY A 219 -15.90 -12.34 23.19
C GLY A 219 -16.33 -13.77 23.50
N GLY A 220 -15.42 -14.74 23.33
CA GLY A 220 -15.74 -16.15 23.46
C GLY A 220 -16.47 -16.76 22.25
N TRP A 221 -16.38 -16.12 21.08
CA TRP A 221 -17.01 -16.57 19.81
C TRP A 221 -15.97 -16.96 18.75
N LEU A 222 -14.87 -17.60 19.17
CA LEU A 222 -13.91 -18.16 18.24
C LEU A 222 -14.59 -19.16 17.29
N SER A 223 -14.43 -18.92 16.00
CA SER A 223 -14.83 -19.82 14.93
C SER A 223 -13.68 -20.79 14.60
N ASP A 224 -13.97 -21.90 13.93
CA ASP A 224 -12.94 -22.88 13.56
C ASP A 224 -11.91 -22.34 12.55
N ASP A 225 -12.30 -21.32 11.79
CA ASP A 225 -11.45 -20.62 10.83
C ASP A 225 -10.52 -19.58 11.49
N ASP A 226 -10.77 -19.20 12.75
CA ASP A 226 -9.99 -18.20 13.48
C ASP A 226 -8.65 -18.77 13.96
N LYS A 227 -7.57 -18.39 13.30
CA LYS A 227 -6.21 -18.83 13.66
C LYS A 227 -5.49 -17.74 14.45
N PRO A 228 -4.76 -18.09 15.53
CA PRO A 228 -3.93 -17.12 16.23
C PRO A 228 -2.81 -16.62 15.31
N THR A 229 -2.82 -15.33 14.99
CA THR A 229 -1.77 -14.69 14.20
C THR A 229 -0.66 -14.18 15.10
N SER A 230 0.57 -14.64 14.89
CA SER A 230 1.75 -14.11 15.57
C SER A 230 2.03 -12.67 15.17
N VAL A 231 2.34 -11.82 16.16
CA VAL A 231 2.72 -10.41 15.93
C VAL A 231 3.97 -10.29 15.07
N LEU A 232 4.78 -11.35 14.95
CA LEU A 232 5.92 -11.32 14.04
C LEU A 232 5.49 -11.10 12.60
N HIS A 233 4.31 -11.58 12.16
CA HIS A 233 3.91 -11.49 10.75
C HIS A 233 3.90 -10.08 10.16
N VAL A 234 3.78 -9.04 10.99
CA VAL A 234 3.94 -7.63 10.59
C VAL A 234 5.36 -7.28 10.07
N PHE A 235 6.34 -8.14 10.34
CA PHE A 235 7.75 -7.97 9.98
C PHE A 235 8.23 -9.02 8.96
N ASP A 236 7.31 -9.77 8.33
CA ASP A 236 7.67 -10.81 7.34
C ASP A 236 8.47 -10.24 6.15
N TRP A 237 8.30 -8.96 5.87
CA TRP A 237 9.02 -8.23 4.83
C TRP A 237 10.48 -7.92 5.18
N VAL A 238 10.84 -7.83 6.47
CA VAL A 238 12.15 -7.32 6.92
C VAL A 238 13.33 -8.13 6.38
N PRO A 239 13.34 -9.48 6.43
CA PRO A 239 14.49 -10.25 5.93
C PRO A 239 14.73 -10.07 4.42
N MET A 240 13.66 -10.06 3.63
CA MET A 240 13.73 -9.78 2.18
C MET A 240 14.16 -8.35 1.91
N TYR A 241 13.73 -7.42 2.74
CA TYR A 241 14.10 -6.02 2.61
C TYR A 241 15.58 -5.77 2.88
N VAL A 242 16.14 -6.36 3.94
CA VAL A 242 17.59 -6.30 4.23
C VAL A 242 18.42 -6.85 3.07
N LEU A 243 17.98 -7.97 2.49
CA LEU A 243 18.60 -8.53 1.29
C LEU A 243 18.53 -7.54 0.12
N ALA A 244 17.36 -6.94 -0.13
CA ALA A 244 17.15 -5.97 -1.19
C ALA A 244 18.00 -4.70 -1.01
N ILE A 245 18.19 -4.20 0.21
CA ILE A 245 19.11 -3.08 0.51
C ILE A 245 20.53 -3.44 0.07
N GLY A 246 20.99 -4.65 0.40
CA GLY A 246 22.32 -5.11 0.01
C GLY A 246 22.51 -5.17 -1.51
N ILE A 247 21.51 -5.70 -2.24
CA ILE A 247 21.55 -5.71 -3.72
C ILE A 247 21.51 -4.29 -4.28
N ALA A 248 20.56 -3.48 -3.85
CA ALA A 248 20.37 -2.11 -4.33
C ALA A 248 21.64 -1.30 -4.12
N GLY A 249 22.23 -1.35 -2.92
CA GLY A 249 23.44 -0.62 -2.59
C GLY A 249 24.67 -1.03 -3.39
N LEU A 250 24.75 -2.27 -3.88
CA LEU A 250 25.81 -2.69 -4.82
C LEU A 250 25.51 -2.24 -6.25
N VAL A 251 24.26 -2.30 -6.70
CA VAL A 251 23.85 -1.91 -8.06
C VAL A 251 23.97 -0.40 -8.27
N THR A 252 23.71 0.39 -7.23
CA THR A 252 23.76 1.86 -7.26
C THR A 252 25.10 2.42 -6.78
N ASP A 253 26.11 1.56 -6.55
CA ASP A 253 27.42 1.92 -5.96
C ASP A 253 27.31 2.77 -4.67
N SER A 254 26.19 2.67 -3.96
CA SER A 254 25.90 3.45 -2.75
C SER A 254 26.47 2.81 -1.48
N LEU A 255 26.78 1.51 -1.53
CA LEU A 255 27.45 0.78 -0.47
C LEU A 255 28.79 0.25 -0.95
N ASN A 256 29.77 0.19 -0.05
CA ASN A 256 31.00 -0.53 -0.36
C ASN A 256 30.69 -2.03 -0.57
N THR A 257 31.52 -2.70 -1.37
CA THR A 257 31.30 -4.10 -1.77
C THR A 257 31.14 -5.04 -0.57
N THR A 258 31.91 -4.80 0.49
CA THR A 258 31.88 -5.63 1.70
C THR A 258 30.54 -5.48 2.43
N ALA A 259 30.08 -4.24 2.63
CA ALA A 259 28.82 -3.93 3.31
C ALA A 259 27.62 -4.49 2.52
N GLY A 260 27.61 -4.31 1.20
CA GLY A 260 26.57 -4.88 0.34
C GLY A 260 26.51 -6.42 0.43
N ILE A 261 27.66 -7.10 0.32
CA ILE A 261 27.73 -8.56 0.47
C ILE A 261 27.27 -9.00 1.86
N VAL A 262 27.70 -8.30 2.91
CA VAL A 262 27.30 -8.59 4.30
C VAL A 262 25.78 -8.49 4.45
N LEU A 263 25.14 -7.42 3.94
CA LEU A 263 23.69 -7.27 4.00
C LEU A 263 22.95 -8.38 3.23
N ILE A 264 23.46 -8.78 2.07
CA ILE A 264 22.87 -9.90 1.31
C ILE A 264 22.95 -11.20 2.12
N VAL A 265 24.12 -11.53 2.67
CA VAL A 265 24.30 -12.75 3.48
C VAL A 265 23.43 -12.70 4.74
N VAL A 266 23.40 -11.56 5.44
CA VAL A 266 22.54 -11.35 6.62
C VAL A 266 21.07 -11.52 6.24
N GLY A 267 20.61 -10.95 5.12
CA GLY A 267 19.25 -11.11 4.62
C GLY A 267 18.89 -12.57 4.33
N ILE A 268 19.76 -13.32 3.62
CA ILE A 268 19.55 -14.75 3.31
C ILE A 268 19.48 -15.59 4.59
N VAL A 269 20.40 -15.35 5.54
CA VAL A 269 20.41 -16.07 6.83
C VAL A 269 19.17 -15.71 7.64
N ALA A 270 18.83 -14.42 7.72
CA ALA A 270 17.66 -13.92 8.41
C ALA A 270 16.37 -14.55 7.87
N ILE A 271 16.20 -14.71 6.54
CA ILE A 271 15.02 -15.35 5.94
C ILE A 271 14.80 -16.77 6.51
N ASN A 272 15.87 -17.54 6.68
CA ASN A 272 15.79 -18.92 7.18
C ASN A 272 15.55 -18.98 8.68
N ILE A 273 16.23 -18.12 9.45
CA ILE A 273 16.04 -18.02 10.91
C ILE A 273 14.62 -17.54 11.22
N TYR A 274 14.20 -16.47 10.56
CA TYR A 274 12.92 -15.83 10.76
C TYR A 274 11.76 -16.81 10.51
N ARG A 275 11.79 -17.56 9.39
CA ARG A 275 10.80 -18.62 9.12
C ARG A 275 10.71 -19.70 10.21
N LYS A 276 11.85 -20.08 10.80
CA LYS A 276 11.86 -21.05 11.91
C LYS A 276 11.27 -20.45 13.19
N VAL A 277 11.60 -19.20 13.48
CA VAL A 277 11.11 -18.49 14.68
C VAL A 277 9.62 -18.23 14.60
N THR A 278 9.10 -17.76 13.45
CA THR A 278 7.65 -17.58 13.24
C THR A 278 6.91 -18.90 13.39
N ALA A 279 7.34 -19.96 12.70
CA ALA A 279 6.70 -21.27 12.82
C ALA A 279 6.68 -21.81 14.26
N ALA A 280 7.77 -21.64 15.02
CA ALA A 280 7.82 -22.05 16.41
C ALA A 280 6.88 -21.22 17.30
N MET A 281 6.72 -19.92 17.00
CA MET A 281 5.82 -19.05 17.76
C MET A 281 4.35 -19.34 17.43
N ASP A 282 4.02 -19.61 16.17
CA ASP A 282 2.68 -20.00 15.75
C ASP A 282 2.25 -21.30 16.44
N GLN A 283 3.16 -22.27 16.54
CA GLN A 283 2.92 -23.51 17.30
C GLN A 283 2.65 -23.23 18.78
N ARG A 284 3.43 -22.35 19.41
CA ARG A 284 3.21 -21.97 20.81
C ARG A 284 1.88 -21.27 21.00
N LEU A 285 1.54 -20.35 20.10
CA LEU A 285 0.27 -19.63 20.14
C LEU A 285 -0.92 -20.59 19.99
N ALA A 286 -0.83 -21.54 19.04
CA ALA A 286 -1.83 -22.59 18.85
C ALA A 286 -2.00 -23.47 20.10
N GLN A 287 -0.91 -23.78 20.81
CA GLN A 287 -0.95 -24.55 22.06
C GLN A 287 -1.58 -23.77 23.23
N THR A 288 -1.38 -22.45 23.28
CA THR A 288 -1.92 -21.58 24.32
C THR A 288 -3.30 -20.99 23.98
N ALA A 289 -3.85 -21.33 22.81
CA ALA A 289 -5.14 -20.82 22.38
C ALA A 289 -6.24 -21.31 23.33
N PRO A 290 -7.21 -20.44 23.69
CA PRO A 290 -8.32 -20.82 24.54
C PRO A 290 -9.12 -21.99 23.91
N PRO A 291 -9.73 -22.85 24.74
CA PRO A 291 -10.53 -23.96 24.25
C PRO A 291 -11.67 -23.44 23.36
N ARG A 292 -11.86 -24.07 22.20
CA ARG A 292 -12.91 -23.69 21.26
C ARG A 292 -14.28 -23.98 21.88
N PRO A 293 -15.28 -23.11 21.68
CA PRO A 293 -16.64 -23.39 22.11
C PRO A 293 -17.13 -24.70 21.47
N SER A 294 -17.76 -25.58 22.24
CA SER A 294 -18.36 -26.83 21.73
C SER A 294 -19.63 -26.59 20.90
N SER A 295 -20.04 -25.34 20.75
CA SER A 295 -21.31 -24.92 20.15
C SER A 295 -21.08 -23.63 19.36
N PRO A 296 -21.63 -23.50 18.14
CA PRO A 296 -21.46 -22.29 17.35
C PRO A 296 -21.96 -21.06 18.10
N PRO A 297 -21.33 -19.89 17.93
CA PRO A 297 -21.77 -18.67 18.59
C PRO A 297 -23.23 -18.37 18.20
N PRO A 298 -24.05 -17.88 19.15
CA PRO A 298 -25.42 -17.51 18.82
C PRO A 298 -25.40 -16.36 17.80
N PRO A 299 -26.42 -16.25 16.94
CA PRO A 299 -26.47 -15.23 15.90
C PRO A 299 -26.34 -13.81 16.50
N PRO A 300 -25.86 -12.84 15.70
CA PRO A 300 -25.41 -11.51 16.15
C PRO A 300 -26.44 -10.70 16.97
N ASP A 301 -27.72 -11.09 16.98
CA ASP A 301 -28.81 -10.38 17.65
C ASP A 301 -29.16 -10.90 19.05
N SER A 302 -28.38 -11.81 19.63
CA SER A 302 -28.70 -12.39 20.96
C SER A 302 -28.11 -11.62 22.15
N ALA A 303 -27.30 -10.58 21.92
CA ALA A 303 -26.71 -9.74 22.97
C ALA A 303 -27.52 -8.46 23.27
N SER A 304 -28.86 -8.53 23.16
CA SER A 304 -29.77 -7.51 23.67
C SER A 304 -30.94 -8.15 24.40
N ASN A 305 -30.73 -8.48 25.68
CA ASN A 305 -31.61 -8.18 26.82
C ASN A 305 -30.98 -8.67 28.12
#